data_AF-A0AAA9ZJC9-F1
#
_entry.id   AF-A0AAA9ZJC9-F1
#
_cell.length_a   1.000
_cell.length_b   1.000
_cell.length_c   1.000
_cell.angle_alpha   90.00
_cell.angle_beta   90.00
_cell.angle_gamma   90.00
#
_symmetry.space_group_name_H-M   'P 1'
#
loop_
_entity.id
_entity.type
_entity.pdbx_description
1 polymer ?
#
loop_
_entity_poly.entity_id
_entity_poly.type
_entity_poly.pdbx_seq_one_letter_code
_entity_poly.pdbx_strand_id
1 'polypeptide(L)' 'MMNTNEDLVKNYKIRLVNTNEVQLALKRIHSILYSASKLRVGTFAASIISKFKDALKTNNIEAVVKIIELGEM' A
#
# COMPACT_ATOMS: atom_id res chain seq x y z
N MET A 1 -6.70 -13.66 -36.90
CA MET A 1 -7.34 -12.45 -36.32
C MET A 1 -8.18 -12.78 -35.07
N MET A 2 -8.85 -13.94 -34.99
CA MET A 2 -9.62 -14.37 -33.79
C MET A 2 -8.78 -14.65 -32.53
N ASN A 3 -7.64 -15.35 -32.66
CA ASN A 3 -6.78 -15.68 -31.50
C ASN A 3 -6.35 -14.45 -30.69
N THR A 4 -6.08 -13.33 -31.36
CA THR A 4 -5.63 -12.10 -30.70
C THR A 4 -6.72 -11.50 -29.81
N ASN A 5 -7.99 -11.56 -30.22
CA ASN A 5 -9.08 -11.02 -29.43
C ASN A 5 -9.36 -11.88 -28.19
N GLU A 6 -9.30 -13.20 -28.34
CA GLU A 6 -9.45 -14.14 -27.21
C GLU A 6 -8.30 -13.99 -26.21
N ASP A 7 -7.06 -13.87 -26.69
CA ASP A 7 -5.89 -13.62 -25.85
C ASP A 7 -5.96 -12.27 -25.14
N LEU A 8 -6.46 -11.22 -25.79
CA LEU A 8 -6.67 -9.90 -25.18
C LEU A 8 -7.70 -9.98 -24.04
N VAL A 9 -8.83 -10.66 -24.27
CA VAL A 9 -9.87 -10.86 -23.24
C VAL A 9 -9.32 -11.65 -22.05
N LYS A 10 -8.55 -12.72 -22.31
CA LYS A 10 -7.91 -13.52 -21.27
C LYS A 10 -6.93 -12.69 -20.43
N ASN A 11 -6.04 -11.95 -21.08
CA ASN A 11 -5.07 -11.09 -20.40
C ASN A 11 -5.74 -9.94 -19.64
N TYR A 12 -6.82 -9.38 -20.18
CA TYR A 12 -7.60 -8.36 -19.49
C TYR A 12 -8.21 -8.89 -18.19
N LYS A 13 -8.79 -10.10 -18.19
CA LYS A 13 -9.32 -10.73 -16.98
C LYS A 13 -8.23 -10.93 -15.92
N ILE A 14 -7.05 -11.43 -16.33
CA ILE A 14 -5.91 -11.61 -15.42
C ILE A 14 -5.49 -10.26 -14.82
N ARG A 15 -5.33 -9.23 -15.66
CA ARG A 15 -4.98 -7.88 -15.21
C ARG A 15 -6.02 -7.29 -14.26
N LEU A 16 -7.31 -7.53 -14.51
CA LEU A 16 -8.39 -7.06 -13.64
C LEU A 16 -8.29 -7.70 -12.25
N VAL A 17 -8.08 -9.02 -12.18
CA VAL A 17 -7.88 -9.73 -10.90
C VAL A 17 -6.66 -9.17 -10.17
N ASN A 18 -5.52 -9.08 -10.85
CA ASN A 18 -4.30 -8.53 -10.26
C ASN A 18 -4.49 -7.09 -9.75
N THR A 19 -5.21 -6.26 -10.52
CA THR A 19 -5.47 -4.86 -10.15
C THR A 19 -6.35 -4.78 -8.91
N ASN A 20 -7.38 -5.63 -8.82
CA ASN A 20 -8.23 -5.72 -7.63
C ASN A 20 -7.45 -6.17 -6.40
N GLU A 21 -6.57 -7.17 -6.53
CA GLU A 21 -5.72 -7.63 -5.44
C GLU A 21 -4.76 -6.55 -4.95
N VAL A 22 -4.11 -5.83 -5.89
CA VAL A 22 -3.23 -4.69 -5.56
C VAL A 22 -4.02 -3.58 -4.87
N GLN A 23 -5.23 -3.26 -5.34
CA GLN A 23 -6.07 -2.25 -4.71
C GLN A 23 -6.48 -2.65 -3.29
N LEU A 24 -6.79 -3.93 -3.05
CA LEU A 24 -7.08 -4.45 -1.72
C LEU A 24 -5.87 -4.38 -0.79
N ALA A 25 -4.68 -4.75 -1.29
CA ALA A 25 -3.44 -4.64 -0.54
C ALA A 25 -3.17 -3.18 -0.13
N LEU A 26 -3.34 -2.23 -1.05
CA LEU A 26 -3.13 -0.81 -0.77
C LEU A 26 -4.12 -0.27 0.27
N LYS A 27 -5.39 -0.69 0.21
CA LYS A 27 -6.39 -0.34 1.24
C LYS A 27 -6.01 -0.89 2.61
N ARG A 28 -5.53 -2.13 2.70
CA ARG A 28 -5.06 -2.73 3.96
C ARG A 28 -3.89 -1.94 4.54
N ILE A 29 -2.91 -1.60 3.70
CA ILE A 29 -1.76 -0.80 4.10
C ILE A 29 -2.19 0.57 4.65
N HIS A 30 -3.06 1.29 3.95
CA HIS A 30 -3.60 2.56 4.46
C HIS A 30 -4.36 2.41 5.78
N SER A 31 -5.14 1.34 5.92
CA SER A 31 -5.85 1.06 7.18
C SER A 31 -4.87 0.84 8.34
N ILE A 32 -3.79 0.08 8.12
CA ILE A 32 -2.75 -0.16 9.14
C ILE A 32 -2.10 1.17 9.54
N LEU A 33 -1.70 1.99 8.57
CA LEU A 33 -1.11 3.31 8.83
C LEU A 33 -2.05 4.19 9.65
N TYR A 34 -3.33 4.23 9.28
CA TYR A 34 -4.30 5.08 9.96
C TYR A 34 -4.58 4.59 11.39
N SER A 35 -4.67 3.27 11.59
CA SER A 35 -4.74 2.67 12.92
C SER A 35 -3.51 3.01 13.77
N ALA A 36 -2.30 2.92 13.21
CA ALA A 36 -1.07 3.30 13.89
C ALA A 36 -1.02 4.80 14.23
N SER A 37 -1.53 5.66 13.34
CA SER A 37 -1.63 7.11 13.56
C SER A 37 -2.61 7.44 14.70
N LYS A 38 -3.74 6.73 14.80
CA LYS A 38 -4.74 6.91 15.87
C LYS A 38 -4.23 6.58 17.28
N LEU A 39 -3.18 5.77 17.40
CA LEU A 39 -2.53 5.49 18.68
C LEU A 39 -1.69 6.67 19.18
N ARG A 40 -1.54 7.74 18.38
CA ARG A 40 -0.70 8.90 18.65
C ARG A 40 -1.54 10.17 18.63
N VAL A 41 -1.08 11.21 19.31
CA VAL A 41 -1.82 12.48 19.44
C VAL A 41 -1.07 13.63 18.78
N GLY A 42 -1.80 14.52 18.11
CA GLY A 42 -1.28 15.77 17.57
C GLY A 42 -0.22 15.57 16.47
N THR A 43 0.90 16.25 16.60
CA THR A 43 1.96 16.31 15.59
C THR A 43 2.62 14.95 15.31
N PHE A 44 2.68 14.06 16.31
CA PHE A 44 3.20 12.70 16.15
C PHE A 44 2.34 11.85 15.21
N ALA A 45 1.02 12.02 15.26
CA ALA A 45 0.07 11.34 14.36
C ALA A 45 0.20 11.81 12.91
N ALA A 46 0.59 13.07 12.68
CA ALA A 46 0.89 13.58 11.35
C ALA A 46 2.28 13.16 10.84
N SER A 47 3.27 13.13 11.74
CA SER A 47 4.66 12.76 11.41
C SER A 47 4.77 11.32 10.88
N ILE A 48 4.07 10.37 11.51
CA ILE A 48 4.09 8.96 11.09
C ILE A 48 3.58 8.78 9.65
N ILE A 49 2.56 9.56 9.24
CA ILE A 49 2.00 9.51 7.88
C ILE A 49 3.03 9.99 6.86
N SER A 50 3.77 11.06 7.17
CA SER A 50 4.83 11.57 6.32
C SER A 50 5.97 10.55 6.19
N LYS A 51 6.51 10.09 7.33
CA LYS A 51 7.61 9.13 7.38
C LYS A 51 7.26 7.82 6.65
N PHE A 52 6.04 7.33 6.85
CA PHE A 52 5.55 6.13 6.18
C PHE A 52 5.51 6.31 4.65
N LYS A 53 5.01 7.44 4.15
CA LYS A 53 4.99 7.74 2.72
C LYS A 53 6.40 7.79 2.12
N ASP A 54 7.37 8.32 2.85
CA ASP A 54 8.76 8.40 2.38
C ASP A 54 9.46 7.04 2.41
N ALA A 55 9.19 6.21 3.43
CA ALA A 55 9.67 4.83 3.48
C ALA A 55 9.10 3.97 2.32
N LEU A 56 7.83 4.18 1.93
CA LEU A 56 7.25 3.53 0.77
C LEU A 56 7.92 3.95 -0.56
N LYS A 57 8.22 5.25 -0.74
CA LYS A 57 8.91 5.73 -1.95
C LYS A 57 10.30 5.14 -2.12
N THR A 58 10.99 4.89 -1.01
CA THR A 58 12.33 4.30 -0.99
C THR A 58 12.32 2.77 -0.98
N ASN A 59 11.14 2.15 -1.03
CA ASN A 59 10.91 0.71 -0.95
C ASN A 59 11.59 0.04 0.27
N ASN A 60 11.74 0.80 1.36
CA ASN A 60 12.37 0.31 2.58
C ASN A 60 11.30 -0.32 3.49
N ILE A 61 11.09 -1.63 3.34
CA ILE A 61 10.06 -2.37 4.09
C ILE A 61 10.40 -2.43 5.58
N GLU A 62 11.68 -2.54 5.94
CA GLU A 62 12.11 -2.56 7.34
C GLU A 62 11.75 -1.24 8.05
N ALA A 63 12.00 -0.12 7.37
CA ALA A 63 11.57 1.20 7.82
C ALA A 63 10.05 1.29 8.01
N VAL A 64 9.27 0.75 7.06
CA VAL A 64 7.80 0.74 7.15
C VAL A 64 7.32 0.02 8.42
N VAL A 65 7.89 -1.16 8.72
CA VAL A 65 7.53 -1.93 9.91
C VAL A 65 7.91 -1.18 11.18
N LYS A 66 9.15 -0.65 11.27
CA LYS A 66 9.61 0.15 12.40
C LYS A 66 8.75 1.39 12.65
N ILE A 67 8.37 2.10 11.59
CA ILE A 67 7.49 3.28 11.69
C ILE A 67 6.11 2.89 12.25
N ILE A 68 5.54 1.75 11.85
CA ILE A 68 4.25 1.28 12.37
C ILE A 68 4.37 0.92 13.86
N GLU A 69 5.39 0.16 14.23
CA GLU A 69 5.59 -0.37 15.59
C GLU A 69 6.01 0.72 16.58
N LEU A 70 7.05 1.49 16.23
CA LEU A 70 7.71 2.43 17.14
C LEU A 70 7.25 3.88 16.91
N GLY A 71 6.82 4.23 15.69
CA GLY A 71 6.45 5.62 15.33
C GLY A 71 7.64 6.49 14.98
N GLU A 72 8.83 5.91 15.03
CA GLU A 72 10.11 6.54 14.75
C GLU A 72 10.94 5.61 13.87
N MET A 73 11.83 6.22 13.09
CA MET A 73 13.01 5.57 12.54
C MET A 73 14.19 6.33 13.12
#